data_AF-A0A950LMA0-F1
#
_entry.id   AF-A0A950LMA0-F1
#
_cell.length_a   1.000
_cell.length_b   1.000
_cell.length_c   1.000
_cell.angle_alpha   90.00
_cell.angle_beta   90.00
_cell.angle_gamma   90.00
#
_symmetry.space_group_name_H-M   'P 1'
#
loop_
_entity.id
_entity.type
_entity.pdbx_description
1 polymer ?
#
loop_
_entity_poly.entity_id
_entity_poly.type
_entity_poly.pdbx_seq_one_letter_code
_entity_poly.pdbx_strand_id
1 'polypeptide(L)'
;MRTPRPVRAAFRRLSPRSRRALLQRRGIFAPWEEGYDYSPPPVAPGETTGPPDFVGIGVQKGGTSWWYELVVDHPDVWARPDLHKERHYFSHLGDRPFGAHEVSTYASWFPRAPGTITGEWTPDYLAFPWVPPLLAAAAPRAKLLVLLRDPVERFRSGLSFRLAMGAEPAASTVEDAVRQGFYARWLRGYLDYFARDQVLVLQYEACAADPATHLAATYRFLGLDPHTPADLLRPVNPSGQKVALDDAARRRLVDLYEPDVGQLAAIAPDLDRSRWPNFAPGRG
;
A
#
# COMPACT_ATOMS: atom_id res chain seq x y z
N MET A 1 25.06 2.04 1.59
CA MET A 1 25.40 3.31 0.90
C MET A 1 24.14 3.89 0.28
N ARG A 2 23.70 5.07 0.72
CA ARG A 2 22.48 5.72 0.21
C ARG A 2 22.65 5.92 -1.30
N THR A 3 21.75 5.40 -2.13
CA THR A 3 21.82 5.68 -3.58
C THR A 3 21.70 7.19 -3.76
N PRO A 4 22.65 7.87 -4.42
CA PRO A 4 22.61 9.32 -4.54
C PRO A 4 21.26 9.76 -5.13
N ARG A 5 20.64 10.81 -4.57
CA ARG A 5 19.41 11.43 -5.10
C ARG A 5 19.39 11.57 -6.65
N PRO A 6 20.48 11.97 -7.34
CA PRO A 6 20.49 12.03 -8.80
C PRO A 6 20.33 10.66 -9.48
N VAL A 7 20.85 9.59 -8.89
CA VAL A 7 20.73 8.22 -9.40
C VAL A 7 19.29 7.70 -9.23
N ARG A 8 18.64 7.99 -8.08
CA ARG A 8 17.20 7.73 -7.90
C ARG A 8 16.35 8.49 -8.91
N ALA A 9 16.64 9.77 -9.15
CA ALA A 9 15.92 10.59 -10.12
C ALA A 9 16.06 10.07 -11.56
N ALA A 10 17.27 9.67 -11.96
CA ALA A 10 17.53 9.08 -13.28
C ALA A 10 16.85 7.71 -13.44
N PHE A 11 16.94 6.83 -12.44
CA PHE A 11 16.24 5.53 -12.44
C PHE A 11 14.74 5.71 -12.59
N ARG A 12 14.15 6.70 -11.89
CA ARG A 12 12.73 7.00 -11.97
C ARG A 12 12.29 7.38 -13.40
N ARG A 13 13.15 8.00 -14.23
CA ARG A 13 12.89 8.41 -15.64
C ARG A 13 12.77 7.26 -16.63
N LEU A 14 13.19 6.05 -16.25
CA LEU A 14 13.04 4.87 -17.09
C LEU A 14 11.58 4.41 -17.17
N SER A 15 11.20 3.81 -18.31
CA SER A 15 9.87 3.17 -18.46
C SER A 15 9.66 2.07 -17.39
N PRO A 16 8.41 1.73 -17.02
CA PRO A 16 8.16 0.62 -16.09
C PRO A 16 8.85 -0.69 -16.49
N ARG A 17 8.85 -1.03 -17.78
CA ARG A 17 9.52 -2.22 -18.33
C ARG A 17 11.04 -2.15 -18.16
N SER A 18 11.63 -0.98 -18.47
CA SER A 18 13.07 -0.74 -18.33
C SER A 18 13.51 -0.78 -16.86
N ARG A 19 12.72 -0.20 -15.95
CA ARG A 19 12.98 -0.27 -14.49
C ARG A 19 12.95 -1.71 -14.00
N ARG A 20 11.90 -2.46 -14.35
CA ARG A 20 11.77 -3.88 -13.99
C ARG A 20 12.96 -4.70 -14.47
N ALA A 21 13.34 -4.57 -15.74
CA ALA A 21 14.49 -5.29 -16.30
C ALA A 21 15.82 -4.93 -15.59
N LEU A 22 15.99 -3.66 -15.21
CA LEU A 22 17.18 -3.22 -14.49
C LEU A 22 17.22 -3.72 -13.04
N LEU A 23 16.07 -3.80 -12.36
CA LEU A 23 15.95 -4.39 -11.02
C LEU A 23 16.24 -5.89 -11.05
N GLN A 24 15.66 -6.63 -12.01
CA GLN A 24 15.90 -8.06 -12.18
C GLN A 24 17.37 -8.38 -12.46
N ARG A 25 18.06 -7.56 -13.28
CA ARG A 25 19.51 -7.68 -13.50
C ARG A 25 20.35 -7.48 -12.24
N ARG A 26 19.78 -6.87 -11.20
CA ARG A 26 20.38 -6.66 -9.88
C ARG A 26 19.89 -7.66 -8.84
N GLY A 27 19.12 -8.68 -9.24
CA GLY A 27 18.52 -9.65 -8.33
C GLY A 27 17.36 -9.09 -7.49
N ILE A 28 16.81 -7.93 -7.86
CA ILE A 28 15.69 -7.31 -7.16
C ILE A 28 14.41 -7.67 -7.92
N PHE A 29 13.59 -8.47 -7.28
CA PHE A 29 12.32 -8.95 -7.83
C PHE A 29 11.14 -8.35 -7.05
N ALA A 30 9.96 -8.35 -7.66
CA ALA A 30 8.70 -8.11 -6.99
C ALA A 30 8.11 -9.44 -6.45
N PRO A 31 7.26 -9.41 -5.41
CA PRO A 31 6.74 -10.63 -4.76
C PRO A 31 6.06 -11.64 -5.69
N TRP A 32 5.43 -11.17 -6.75
CA TRP A 32 4.76 -12.02 -7.75
C TRP A 32 5.72 -12.56 -8.83
N GLU A 33 7.03 -12.38 -8.69
CA GLU A 33 8.04 -12.90 -9.60
C GLU A 33 8.75 -14.11 -8.98
N GLU A 34 9.04 -15.13 -9.80
CA GLU A 34 9.64 -16.40 -9.38
C GLU A 34 10.98 -16.23 -8.63
N GLY A 35 11.73 -15.16 -8.90
CA GLY A 35 13.01 -14.87 -8.25
C GLY A 35 12.93 -14.11 -6.92
N TYR A 36 11.73 -13.86 -6.38
CA TYR A 36 11.61 -13.10 -5.13
C TYR A 36 12.09 -13.90 -3.92
N ASP A 37 13.08 -13.36 -3.21
CA ASP A 37 13.55 -13.91 -1.94
C ASP A 37 12.60 -13.49 -0.81
N TYR A 38 11.98 -14.49 -0.18
CA TYR A 38 11.09 -14.33 0.97
C TYR A 38 11.83 -14.37 2.31
N SER A 39 13.14 -14.14 2.30
CA SER A 39 13.99 -14.06 3.49
C SER A 39 14.29 -12.61 3.88
N PRO A 40 14.43 -12.31 5.19
CA PRO A 40 14.92 -11.01 5.62
C PRO A 40 16.29 -10.67 5.01
N PRO A 41 16.54 -9.40 4.66
CA PRO A 41 17.83 -8.96 4.17
C PRO A 41 18.94 -9.12 5.22
N PRO A 42 20.21 -9.24 4.81
CA PRO A 42 21.33 -9.15 5.73
C PRO A 42 21.41 -7.73 6.33
N VAL A 43 21.78 -7.66 7.61
CA VAL A 43 22.00 -6.39 8.33
C VAL A 43 23.37 -5.83 7.95
N ALA A 44 23.42 -4.64 7.36
CA ALA A 44 24.68 -4.00 6.99
C ALA A 44 25.37 -3.35 8.21
N PRO A 45 26.69 -3.10 8.16
CA PRO A 45 27.40 -2.40 9.24
C PRO A 45 26.73 -1.06 9.59
N GLY A 46 26.42 -0.88 10.88
CA GLY A 46 25.75 0.32 11.40
C GLY A 46 24.22 0.29 11.32
N GLU A 47 23.60 -0.74 10.75
CA GLU A 47 22.15 -0.94 10.80
C GLU A 47 21.73 -1.70 12.07
N THR A 48 20.49 -1.48 12.51
CA THR A 48 19.82 -2.27 13.56
C THR A 48 18.47 -2.77 13.05
N THR A 49 17.98 -3.89 13.57
CA THR A 49 16.68 -4.47 13.23
C THR A 49 15.67 -4.31 14.36
N GLY A 50 14.38 -4.37 14.01
CA GLY A 50 13.27 -4.19 14.94
C GLY A 50 11.94 -4.13 14.20
N PRO A 51 10.80 -4.09 14.91
CA PRO A 51 9.49 -3.92 14.27
C PRO A 51 9.42 -2.66 13.39
N PRO A 52 8.63 -2.64 12.31
CA PRO A 52 8.46 -1.45 11.49
C PRO A 52 7.79 -0.33 12.28
N ASP A 53 8.15 0.92 11.97
CA ASP A 53 7.49 2.11 12.52
C ASP A 53 6.17 2.39 11.80
N PHE A 54 6.08 2.02 10.53
CA PHE A 54 4.85 2.13 9.75
C PHE A 54 4.60 0.93 8.83
N VAL A 55 3.33 0.64 8.60
CA VAL A 55 2.90 -0.40 7.66
C VAL A 55 1.76 0.14 6.81
N GLY A 56 1.99 0.24 5.51
CA GLY A 56 0.94 0.49 4.55
C GLY A 56 0.16 -0.79 4.28
N ILE A 57 -1.07 -0.87 4.78
CA ILE A 57 -1.89 -2.09 4.71
C ILE A 57 -2.81 -2.12 3.49
N GLY A 58 -3.01 -0.99 2.80
CA GLY A 58 -3.94 -0.95 1.67
C GLY A 58 -3.96 0.34 0.85
N VAL A 59 -4.67 0.36 -0.27
CA VAL A 59 -5.30 -0.80 -0.94
C VAL A 59 -4.66 -1.09 -2.29
N GLN A 60 -4.73 -2.35 -2.74
CA GLN A 60 -4.27 -2.72 -4.06
C GLN A 60 -4.94 -1.83 -5.12
N LYS A 61 -4.13 -1.17 -5.95
CA LYS A 61 -4.54 -0.19 -6.98
C LYS A 61 -5.10 1.14 -6.44
N GLY A 62 -4.83 1.46 -5.18
CA GLY A 62 -5.10 2.76 -4.56
C GLY A 62 -4.02 3.82 -4.77
N GLY A 63 -2.89 3.49 -5.41
CA GLY A 63 -1.75 4.43 -5.59
C GLY A 63 -0.65 4.28 -4.54
N THR A 64 -0.62 3.15 -3.83
CA THR A 64 0.31 2.86 -2.73
C THR A 64 1.79 2.98 -3.12
N SER A 65 2.17 2.61 -4.35
CA SER A 65 3.56 2.75 -4.81
C SER A 65 3.98 4.22 -4.96
N TRP A 66 3.08 5.08 -5.44
CA TRP A 66 3.35 6.50 -5.55
C TRP A 66 3.52 7.12 -4.17
N TRP A 67 2.60 6.84 -3.26
CA TRP A 67 2.65 7.41 -1.91
C TRP A 67 3.86 6.91 -1.11
N TYR A 68 4.17 5.61 -1.19
CA TYR A 68 5.37 5.05 -0.55
C TYR A 68 6.65 5.73 -1.04
N GLU A 69 6.78 5.99 -2.35
CA GLU A 69 7.96 6.69 -2.93
C GLU A 69 8.11 8.12 -2.40
N LEU A 70 7.01 8.81 -2.10
CA LEU A 70 7.02 10.13 -1.45
C LEU A 70 7.42 10.02 0.03
N VAL A 71 6.91 9.01 0.74
CA VAL A 71 7.27 8.77 2.14
C VAL A 71 8.77 8.49 2.27
N VAL A 72 9.32 7.58 1.46
CA VAL A 72 10.74 7.20 1.51
C VAL A 72 11.70 8.17 0.81
N ASP A 73 11.20 9.31 0.33
CA ASP A 73 12.04 10.44 -0.09
C ASP A 73 12.48 11.30 1.11
N HIS A 74 11.78 11.19 2.24
CA HIS A 74 12.08 11.90 3.48
C HIS A 74 13.49 11.54 4.00
N PRO A 75 14.28 12.52 4.48
CA PRO A 75 15.64 12.27 4.96
C PRO A 75 15.72 11.24 6.10
N ASP A 76 14.73 11.24 6.99
CA ASP A 76 14.68 10.38 8.18
C ASP A 76 13.88 9.08 8.00
N VAL A 77 13.48 8.78 6.77
CA VAL A 77 12.91 7.46 6.43
C VAL A 77 13.99 6.61 5.76
N TRP A 78 14.35 5.52 6.41
CA TRP A 78 15.27 4.54 5.86
C TRP A 78 14.55 3.58 4.93
N ALA A 79 14.98 3.55 3.68
CA ALA A 79 14.49 2.60 2.69
C ALA A 79 15.65 2.03 1.88
N ARG A 80 15.79 0.71 1.98
CA ARG A 80 16.78 -0.07 1.25
C ARG A 80 16.42 -0.10 -0.24
N PRO A 81 17.32 0.31 -1.16
CA PRO A 81 17.05 0.31 -2.60
C PRO A 81 16.96 -1.11 -3.20
N ASP A 82 17.49 -2.10 -2.49
CA ASP A 82 17.50 -3.52 -2.79
C ASP A 82 16.26 -4.27 -2.28
N LEU A 83 15.41 -3.61 -1.50
CA LEU A 83 14.17 -4.21 -1.01
C LEU A 83 12.97 -3.65 -1.74
N HIS A 84 12.07 -4.54 -2.15
CA HIS A 84 10.74 -4.13 -2.61
C HIS A 84 9.95 -3.46 -1.46
N LYS A 85 8.90 -2.69 -1.75
CA LYS A 85 8.10 -2.06 -0.69
C LYS A 85 7.18 -3.05 0.04
N GLU A 86 6.83 -4.15 -0.60
CA GLU A 86 5.84 -5.13 -0.13
C GLU A 86 6.58 -6.35 0.44
N ARG A 87 6.29 -6.73 1.70
CA ARG A 87 6.90 -7.91 2.34
C ARG A 87 6.06 -9.17 2.13
N HIS A 88 4.74 -9.03 2.06
CA HIS A 88 3.79 -10.16 2.04
C HIS A 88 3.96 -11.19 3.18
N TYR A 89 4.69 -10.83 4.24
CA TYR A 89 5.04 -11.72 5.34
C TYR A 89 3.81 -12.41 5.96
N PHE A 90 2.77 -11.65 6.28
CA PHE A 90 1.55 -12.19 6.89
C PHE A 90 0.60 -12.85 5.88
N SER A 91 0.81 -12.68 4.56
CA SER A 91 -0.15 -13.14 3.53
C SER A 91 -0.37 -14.65 3.55
N HIS A 92 0.61 -15.42 4.03
CA HIS A 92 0.62 -16.88 3.99
C HIS A 92 0.52 -17.52 5.38
N LEU A 93 0.11 -16.75 6.39
CA LEU A 93 0.05 -17.20 7.79
C LEU A 93 -1.38 -17.46 8.28
N GLY A 94 -2.38 -17.45 7.39
CA GLY A 94 -3.78 -17.64 7.77
C GLY A 94 -4.12 -19.03 8.31
N ASP A 95 -3.31 -20.04 7.97
CA ASP A 95 -3.47 -21.45 8.34
C ASP A 95 -2.25 -22.01 9.07
N ARG A 96 -1.35 -21.15 9.56
CA ARG A 96 -0.06 -21.54 10.18
C ARG A 96 0.07 -21.03 11.61
N PRO A 97 0.87 -21.70 12.45
CA PRO A 97 1.22 -21.17 13.77
C PRO A 97 1.90 -19.80 13.66
N PHE A 98 1.65 -18.96 14.65
CA PHE A 98 2.30 -17.67 14.79
C PHE A 98 2.73 -17.45 16.23
N GLY A 99 4.03 -17.22 16.45
CA GLY A 99 4.59 -17.00 17.76
C GLY A 99 5.86 -16.14 17.73
N ALA A 100 6.70 -16.31 18.75
CA ALA A 100 7.90 -15.49 18.93
C ALA A 100 8.86 -15.59 17.73
N HIS A 101 8.93 -16.75 17.07
CA HIS A 101 9.76 -16.94 15.89
C HIS A 101 9.29 -16.06 14.72
N GLU A 102 7.99 -16.07 14.42
CA GLU A 102 7.43 -15.26 13.34
C GLU A 102 7.53 -13.76 13.65
N VAL A 103 7.29 -13.37 14.91
CA VAL A 103 7.47 -11.99 15.36
C VAL A 103 8.91 -11.50 15.15
N SER A 104 9.91 -12.28 15.56
CA SER A 104 11.33 -11.93 15.39
C SER A 104 11.78 -11.94 13.93
N THR A 105 11.25 -12.88 13.14
CA THR A 105 11.48 -12.92 11.69
C THR A 105 10.93 -11.68 11.01
N TYR A 106 9.71 -11.24 11.36
CA TYR A 106 9.15 -10.02 10.81
C TYR A 106 10.00 -8.79 11.14
N ALA A 107 10.45 -8.64 12.39
CA ALA A 107 11.34 -7.54 12.79
C ALA A 107 12.68 -7.52 12.01
N SER A 108 13.16 -8.68 11.57
CA SER A 108 14.40 -8.79 10.79
C SER A 108 14.29 -8.22 9.37
N TRP A 109 13.07 -8.02 8.85
CA TRP A 109 12.84 -7.39 7.55
C TRP A 109 13.13 -5.89 7.50
N PHE A 110 13.40 -5.27 8.64
CA PHE A 110 13.44 -3.82 8.77
C PHE A 110 14.77 -3.31 9.36
N PRO A 111 15.92 -3.63 8.72
CA PRO A 111 17.18 -3.01 9.07
C PRO A 111 17.12 -1.50 8.78
N ARG A 112 17.55 -0.68 9.74
CA ARG A 112 17.56 0.78 9.62
C ARG A 112 18.77 1.44 10.25
N ALA A 113 19.12 2.62 9.73
CA ALA A 113 20.15 3.46 10.32
C ALA A 113 19.67 4.07 11.65
N PRO A 114 20.57 4.36 12.61
CA PRO A 114 20.21 5.01 13.85
C PRO A 114 19.48 6.34 13.60
N GLY A 115 18.44 6.62 14.38
CA GLY A 115 17.67 7.86 14.30
C GLY A 115 16.71 7.95 13.10
N THR A 116 16.53 6.88 12.34
CA THR A 116 15.59 6.84 11.20
C THR A 116 14.44 5.87 11.44
N ILE A 117 13.28 6.17 10.85
CA ILE A 117 12.16 5.23 10.82
C ILE A 117 12.19 4.38 9.55
N THR A 118 11.54 3.21 9.57
CA THR A 118 11.35 2.39 8.37
C THR A 118 10.02 1.65 8.41
N GLY A 119 9.62 1.13 7.26
CA GLY A 119 8.35 0.44 7.14
C GLY A 119 8.19 -0.24 5.78
N GLU A 120 7.01 -0.80 5.59
CA GLU A 120 6.61 -1.43 4.33
C GLU A 120 5.26 -0.90 3.85
N TRP A 121 4.83 -1.35 2.67
CA TRP A 121 3.47 -1.15 2.20
C TRP A 121 2.99 -2.35 1.40
N THR A 122 2.46 -3.39 2.04
CA THR A 122 1.79 -4.53 1.41
C THR A 122 0.29 -4.28 1.28
N PRO A 123 -0.24 -3.95 0.09
CA PRO A 123 -1.61 -3.44 -0.05
C PRO A 123 -2.72 -4.48 0.18
N ASP A 124 -2.40 -5.77 0.11
CA ASP A 124 -3.37 -6.85 0.29
C ASP A 124 -3.67 -7.13 1.77
N TYR A 125 -2.82 -6.66 2.69
CA TYR A 125 -2.99 -6.85 4.13
C TYR A 125 -4.36 -6.38 4.64
N LEU A 126 -4.90 -5.28 4.09
CA LEU A 126 -6.20 -4.78 4.51
C LEU A 126 -7.28 -5.86 4.40
N ALA A 127 -7.30 -6.61 3.30
CA ALA A 127 -8.35 -7.58 3.00
C ALA A 127 -8.07 -8.99 3.54
N PHE A 128 -7.00 -9.20 4.31
CA PHE A 128 -6.67 -10.50 4.90
C PHE A 128 -7.08 -10.52 6.39
N PRO A 129 -8.11 -11.32 6.76
CA PRO A 129 -8.72 -11.23 8.08
C PRO A 129 -7.82 -11.69 9.23
N TRP A 130 -6.80 -12.50 8.95
CA TRP A 130 -5.82 -12.91 9.95
C TRP A 130 -4.74 -11.85 10.18
N VAL A 131 -4.55 -10.87 9.29
CA VAL A 131 -3.42 -9.92 9.43
C VAL A 131 -3.53 -8.99 10.64
N PRO A 132 -4.69 -8.40 10.99
CA PRO A 132 -4.78 -7.48 12.14
C PRO A 132 -4.19 -8.03 13.45
N PRO A 133 -4.60 -9.22 13.96
CA PRO A 133 -4.04 -9.76 15.19
C PRO A 133 -2.53 -10.07 15.07
N LEU A 134 -2.08 -10.62 13.93
CA LEU A 134 -0.68 -10.99 13.74
C LEU A 134 0.23 -9.75 13.66
N LEU A 135 -0.23 -8.71 12.96
CA LEU A 135 0.49 -7.45 12.85
C LEU A 135 0.56 -6.74 14.20
N ALA A 136 -0.53 -6.76 14.98
CA ALA A 136 -0.54 -6.17 16.33
C ALA A 136 0.42 -6.89 17.28
N ALA A 137 0.52 -8.22 17.17
CA ALA A 137 1.50 -9.00 17.94
C ALA A 137 2.95 -8.71 17.53
N ALA A 138 3.22 -8.53 16.23
CA ALA A 138 4.57 -8.31 15.72
C ALA A 138 5.06 -6.86 15.83
N ALA A 139 4.16 -5.90 15.70
CA ALA A 139 4.45 -4.47 15.59
C ALA A 139 3.36 -3.62 16.25
N PRO A 140 3.13 -3.74 17.57
CA PRO A 140 2.00 -3.10 18.27
C PRO A 140 2.03 -1.56 18.21
N ARG A 141 3.21 -0.97 17.99
CA ARG A 141 3.40 0.48 17.90
C ARG A 141 3.42 1.02 16.47
N ALA A 142 3.27 0.16 15.46
CA ALA A 142 3.30 0.60 14.08
C ALA A 142 2.16 1.58 13.79
N LYS A 143 2.46 2.59 12.97
CA LYS A 143 1.48 3.48 12.35
C LYS A 143 1.00 2.88 11.03
N LEU A 144 -0.30 2.68 10.89
CA LEU A 144 -0.92 2.06 9.73
C LEU A 144 -1.31 3.12 8.71
N LEU A 145 -0.87 2.94 7.47
CA LEU A 145 -1.22 3.81 6.33
C LEU A 145 -2.19 3.08 5.42
N VAL A 146 -3.26 3.78 5.02
CA VAL A 146 -4.26 3.25 4.09
C VAL A 146 -4.54 4.31 3.04
N LEU A 147 -4.30 4.01 1.77
CA LEU A 147 -4.64 4.90 0.66
C LEU A 147 -5.80 4.29 -0.13
N LEU A 148 -6.99 4.83 0.11
CA LEU A 148 -8.24 4.43 -0.53
C LEU A 148 -8.41 5.11 -1.87
N ARG A 149 -9.20 4.50 -2.75
CA ARG A 149 -9.59 5.02 -4.05
C ARG A 149 -11.05 4.69 -4.26
N ASP A 150 -11.75 5.39 -5.15
CA ASP A 150 -13.07 4.97 -5.62
C ASP A 150 -13.11 3.43 -5.86
N PRO A 151 -13.96 2.68 -5.14
CA PRO A 151 -13.92 1.22 -5.12
C PRO A 151 -14.25 0.58 -6.48
N VAL A 152 -15.03 1.26 -7.33
CA VAL A 152 -15.33 0.81 -8.69
C VAL A 152 -14.11 1.01 -9.59
N GLU A 153 -13.44 2.17 -9.52
CA GLU A 153 -12.21 2.41 -10.29
C GLU A 153 -11.04 1.54 -9.79
N ARG A 154 -10.99 1.25 -8.49
CA ARG A 154 -10.07 0.28 -7.89
C ARG A 154 -10.34 -1.12 -8.41
N PHE A 155 -11.60 -1.56 -8.44
CA PHE A 155 -12.02 -2.85 -9.02
C PHE A 155 -11.55 -2.99 -10.47
N ARG A 156 -11.90 -2.02 -11.33
CA ARG A 156 -11.49 -2.03 -12.75
C ARG A 156 -9.99 -2.14 -12.90
N SER A 157 -9.24 -1.37 -12.12
CA SER A 157 -7.78 -1.39 -12.17
C SER A 157 -7.18 -2.69 -11.61
N GLY A 158 -7.81 -3.31 -10.61
CA GLY A 158 -7.36 -4.53 -9.96
C GLY A 158 -7.56 -5.74 -10.84
N LEU A 159 -8.75 -5.86 -11.42
CA LEU A 159 -9.08 -6.92 -12.36
C LEU A 159 -8.15 -6.88 -13.59
N SER A 160 -7.96 -5.72 -14.21
CA SER A 160 -7.01 -5.58 -15.33
C SER A 160 -5.59 -5.96 -14.97
N PHE A 161 -5.14 -5.60 -13.76
CA PHE A 161 -3.81 -5.94 -13.30
C PHE A 161 -3.65 -7.45 -13.16
N ARG A 162 -4.62 -8.13 -12.54
CA ARG A 162 -4.59 -9.60 -12.36
C ARG A 162 -4.60 -10.33 -13.71
N LEU A 163 -5.46 -9.92 -14.64
CA LEU A 163 -5.49 -10.50 -15.99
C LEU A 163 -4.17 -10.29 -16.75
N ALA A 164 -3.57 -9.10 -16.63
CA ALA A 164 -2.25 -8.82 -17.22
C ALA A 164 -1.11 -9.63 -16.58
N MET A 165 -1.29 -10.09 -15.34
CA MET A 165 -0.38 -10.99 -14.64
C MET A 165 -0.62 -12.48 -14.96
N GLY A 166 -1.56 -12.79 -15.87
CA GLY A 166 -1.86 -14.16 -16.29
C GLY A 166 -2.91 -14.87 -15.42
N ALA A 167 -3.64 -14.15 -14.57
CA ALA A 167 -4.78 -14.76 -13.87
C ALA A 167 -5.87 -15.16 -14.87
N GLU A 168 -6.44 -16.35 -14.67
CA GLU A 168 -7.57 -16.82 -15.46
C GLU A 168 -8.79 -15.89 -15.28
N PRO A 169 -9.56 -15.60 -16.35
CA PRO A 169 -10.78 -14.80 -16.30
C PRO A 169 -11.96 -15.60 -15.71
N ALA A 170 -11.75 -16.20 -14.54
CA ALA A 170 -12.72 -16.99 -13.81
C ALA A 170 -13.55 -16.13 -12.83
N ALA A 171 -14.71 -16.67 -12.41
CA ALA A 171 -15.58 -16.03 -11.41
C ALA A 171 -14.82 -15.67 -10.12
N SER A 172 -13.96 -16.58 -9.64
CA SER A 172 -13.12 -16.37 -8.45
C SER A 172 -12.20 -15.14 -8.56
N THR A 173 -11.61 -14.89 -9.74
CA THR A 173 -10.77 -13.71 -10.00
C THR A 173 -11.59 -12.41 -9.89
N VAL A 174 -12.82 -12.44 -10.38
CA VAL A 174 -13.74 -11.30 -10.32
C VAL A 174 -14.23 -11.08 -8.89
N GLU A 175 -14.65 -12.14 -8.20
CA GLU A 175 -15.10 -12.10 -6.80
C GLU A 175 -14.00 -11.56 -5.88
N ASP A 176 -12.76 -12.00 -6.04
CA ASP A 176 -11.61 -11.45 -5.32
C ASP A 176 -11.41 -9.96 -5.57
N ALA A 177 -11.54 -9.53 -6.83
CA ALA A 177 -11.46 -8.11 -7.16
C ALA A 177 -12.63 -7.35 -6.53
N VAL A 178 -13.84 -7.90 -6.45
CA VAL A 178 -14.96 -7.25 -5.76
C VAL A 178 -14.68 -7.14 -4.26
N ARG A 179 -14.24 -8.24 -3.63
CA ARG A 179 -13.96 -8.33 -2.20
C ARG A 179 -13.01 -7.25 -1.67
N GLN A 180 -12.02 -6.89 -2.46
CA GLN A 180 -11.01 -5.87 -2.13
C GLN A 180 -11.57 -4.44 -2.06
N GLY A 181 -12.80 -4.18 -2.53
CA GLY A 181 -13.45 -2.87 -2.49
C GLY A 181 -14.26 -2.55 -1.23
N PHE A 182 -14.48 -3.51 -0.32
CA PHE A 182 -15.24 -3.32 0.92
C PHE A 182 -14.36 -2.76 2.06
N TYR A 183 -13.96 -1.50 1.95
CA TYR A 183 -13.00 -0.87 2.85
C TYR A 183 -13.47 -0.79 4.30
N ALA A 184 -14.73 -0.42 4.58
CA ALA A 184 -15.20 -0.26 5.95
C ALA A 184 -15.23 -1.60 6.68
N ARG A 185 -15.69 -2.66 6.00
CA ARG A 185 -15.64 -4.04 6.48
C ARG A 185 -14.24 -4.42 6.98
N TRP A 186 -13.22 -4.13 6.19
CA TRP A 186 -11.84 -4.51 6.52
C TRP A 186 -11.21 -3.62 7.59
N LEU A 187 -11.42 -2.31 7.51
CA LEU A 187 -10.84 -1.36 8.46
C LEU A 187 -11.32 -1.58 9.89
N ARG A 188 -12.57 -2.01 10.10
CA ARG A 188 -13.07 -2.35 11.44
C ARG A 188 -12.22 -3.42 12.12
N GLY A 189 -11.85 -4.47 11.39
CA GLY A 189 -11.01 -5.53 11.93
C GLY A 189 -9.63 -5.04 12.38
N TYR A 190 -9.11 -3.95 11.82
CA TYR A 190 -7.88 -3.32 12.32
C TYR A 190 -8.11 -2.48 13.57
N LEU A 191 -9.26 -1.82 13.70
CA LEU A 191 -9.59 -0.99 14.86
C LEU A 191 -9.84 -1.80 16.14
N ASP A 192 -10.06 -3.10 16.04
CA ASP A 192 -10.12 -4.01 17.19
C ASP A 192 -8.74 -4.25 17.83
N TYR A 193 -7.65 -3.97 17.10
CA TYR A 193 -6.27 -4.24 17.55
C TYR A 193 -5.37 -3.00 17.58
N PHE A 194 -5.71 -1.95 16.83
CA PHE A 194 -4.95 -0.72 16.74
C PHE A 194 -5.81 0.47 17.16
N ALA A 195 -5.24 1.35 17.97
CA ALA A 195 -5.91 2.59 18.33
C ALA A 195 -6.19 3.44 17.09
N ARG A 196 -7.27 4.24 17.11
CA ARG A 196 -7.69 5.04 15.95
C ARG A 196 -6.60 5.99 15.47
N ASP A 197 -5.80 6.55 16.39
CA ASP A 197 -4.68 7.44 16.11
C ASP A 197 -3.42 6.73 15.58
N GLN A 198 -3.43 5.39 15.54
CA GLN A 198 -2.45 4.57 14.83
C GLN A 198 -2.85 4.31 13.38
N VAL A 199 -4.01 4.78 12.90
CA VAL A 199 -4.46 4.53 11.53
C VAL A 199 -4.64 5.86 10.79
N LEU A 200 -3.93 6.05 9.68
CA LEU A 200 -4.17 7.16 8.77
C LEU A 200 -4.84 6.65 7.50
N VAL A 201 -6.04 7.15 7.25
CA VAL A 201 -6.79 6.89 6.02
C VAL A 201 -6.65 8.10 5.11
N LEU A 202 -6.12 7.85 3.91
CA LEU A 202 -5.91 8.80 2.84
C LEU A 202 -6.85 8.47 1.68
N GLN A 203 -7.17 9.48 0.88
CA GLN A 203 -7.97 9.34 -0.33
C GLN A 203 -7.13 9.69 -1.55
N TYR A 204 -7.02 8.76 -2.49
CA TYR A 204 -6.22 8.89 -3.71
C TYR A 204 -6.58 10.16 -4.49
N GLU A 205 -7.87 10.44 -4.68
CA GLU A 205 -8.35 11.59 -5.43
C GLU A 205 -8.00 12.92 -4.75
N ALA A 206 -8.01 12.96 -3.41
CA ALA A 206 -7.60 14.14 -2.64
C ALA A 206 -6.07 14.31 -2.68
N CYS A 207 -5.31 13.23 -2.44
CA CYS A 207 -3.86 13.19 -2.60
C CYS A 207 -3.43 13.64 -4.01
N ALA A 208 -4.10 13.19 -5.06
CA ALA A 208 -3.77 13.53 -6.44
C ALA A 208 -4.05 15.00 -6.77
N ALA A 209 -5.09 15.58 -6.15
CA ALA A 209 -5.43 16.99 -6.31
C ALA A 209 -4.48 17.93 -5.54
N ASP A 210 -4.10 17.54 -4.32
CA ASP A 210 -3.19 18.32 -3.46
C ASP A 210 -2.20 17.40 -2.71
N PRO A 211 -1.15 16.93 -3.40
CA PRO A 211 -0.20 16.00 -2.80
C PRO A 211 0.60 16.63 -1.66
N ALA A 212 0.86 17.94 -1.71
CA ALA A 212 1.67 18.62 -0.71
C ALA A 212 0.98 18.59 0.66
N THR A 213 -0.30 18.96 0.72
CA THR A 213 -1.07 18.97 1.96
C THR A 213 -1.21 17.59 2.57
N HIS A 214 -1.59 16.58 1.76
CA HIS A 214 -1.78 15.23 2.27
C HIS A 214 -0.46 14.55 2.65
N LEU A 215 0.64 14.86 1.96
CA LEU A 215 1.96 14.36 2.33
C LEU A 215 2.46 14.98 3.62
N ALA A 216 2.26 16.29 3.83
CA ALA A 216 2.57 16.95 5.10
C ALA A 216 1.77 16.33 6.26
N ALA A 217 0.50 15.99 6.04
CA ALA A 217 -0.30 15.25 7.02
C ALA A 217 0.26 13.84 7.30
N THR A 218 0.75 13.15 6.25
CA THR A 218 1.40 11.84 6.40
C THR A 218 2.69 11.94 7.22
N TYR A 219 3.55 12.93 6.96
CA TYR A 219 4.77 13.13 7.73
C TYR A 219 4.49 13.44 9.20
N ARG A 220 3.55 14.34 9.49
CA ARG A 220 3.12 14.63 10.87
C ARG A 220 2.58 13.38 11.57
N PHE A 221 1.78 12.57 10.89
CA PHE A 221 1.25 11.32 11.45
C PHE A 221 2.36 10.30 11.77
N LEU A 222 3.43 10.28 10.97
CA LEU A 222 4.61 9.45 11.19
C LEU A 222 5.62 10.06 12.19
N GLY A 223 5.33 11.25 12.74
CA GLY A 223 6.25 11.95 13.64
C GLY A 223 7.51 12.50 12.95
N LEU A 224 7.41 12.80 11.65
CA LEU A 224 8.48 13.35 10.83
C LEU A 224 8.36 14.88 10.69
N ASP A 225 9.51 15.54 10.55
CA ASP A 225 9.58 16.96 10.25
C ASP A 225 9.03 17.29 8.85
N PRO A 226 8.67 18.55 8.58
CA PRO A 226 8.25 18.96 7.25
C PRO A 226 9.38 18.76 6.21
N HIS A 227 9.04 18.12 5.10
CA HIS A 227 9.94 17.94 3.94
C HIS A 227 9.16 18.14 2.64
N THR A 228 9.86 18.55 1.58
CA THR A 228 9.29 18.68 0.23
C THR A 228 10.06 17.79 -0.73
N PRO A 229 9.47 16.66 -1.19
CA PRO A 229 10.08 15.84 -2.23
C PRO A 229 10.27 16.61 -3.53
N ALA A 230 11.30 16.22 -4.28
CA ALA A 230 11.67 16.90 -5.53
C ALA A 230 10.62 16.79 -6.66
N ASP A 231 9.70 15.82 -6.60
CA ASP A 231 8.75 15.54 -7.69
C ASP A 231 7.44 14.93 -7.15
N LEU A 232 6.51 15.80 -6.72
CA LEU A 232 5.24 15.43 -6.06
C LEU A 232 4.21 14.82 -7.02
N LEU A 233 4.13 15.33 -8.25
CA LEU A 233 3.05 15.04 -9.20
C LEU A 233 3.36 13.92 -10.20
N ARG A 234 4.55 13.33 -10.10
CA ARG A 234 4.98 12.31 -11.05
C ARG A 234 4.09 11.07 -11.02
N PRO A 235 3.54 10.63 -12.16
CA PRO A 235 2.89 9.34 -12.26
C PRO A 235 3.88 8.20 -11.96
N VAL A 236 3.56 7.38 -10.96
CA VAL A 236 4.29 6.13 -10.69
C VAL A 236 3.46 4.96 -11.20
N ASN A 237 4.01 4.22 -12.18
CA ASN A 237 3.38 3.04 -12.78
C ASN A 237 1.98 3.36 -13.36
N PRO A 238 1.89 4.17 -14.43
CA PRO A 238 0.61 4.49 -15.06
C PRO A 238 -0.13 3.19 -15.40
N SER A 239 -1.42 3.14 -15.06
CA SER A 239 -2.27 1.99 -15.36
C SER A 239 -2.37 1.79 -16.88
N GLY A 240 -2.21 0.54 -17.33
CA GLY A 240 -2.51 0.16 -18.71
C GLY A 240 -4.01 0.18 -19.01
N GLN A 241 -4.40 -0.45 -20.12
CA GLN A 241 -5.81 -0.55 -20.51
C GLN A 241 -6.64 -1.22 -19.40
N LYS A 242 -7.72 -0.55 -18.99
CA LYS A 242 -8.61 -1.03 -17.94
C LYS A 242 -9.77 -1.82 -18.55
N VAL A 243 -10.30 -2.79 -17.81
CA VAL A 243 -11.55 -3.47 -18.15
C VAL A 243 -12.65 -2.42 -18.30
N ALA A 244 -13.39 -2.51 -19.41
CA ALA A 244 -14.56 -1.70 -19.65
C ALA A 244 -15.73 -2.25 -18.83
N LEU A 245 -16.50 -1.35 -18.22
CA LEU A 245 -17.77 -1.69 -17.59
C LEU A 245 -18.85 -0.96 -18.35
N ASP A 246 -19.89 -1.70 -18.74
CA ASP A 246 -21.13 -1.07 -19.15
C ASP A 246 -21.82 -0.40 -17.95
N ASP A 247 -22.81 0.45 -18.24
CA ASP A 247 -23.50 1.24 -17.21
C ASP A 247 -24.30 0.37 -16.23
N ALA A 248 -24.76 -0.80 -16.66
CA ALA A 248 -25.50 -1.72 -15.78
C ALA A 248 -24.55 -2.41 -14.78
N ALA A 249 -23.39 -2.88 -15.23
CA ALA A 249 -22.34 -3.46 -14.40
C ALA A 249 -21.75 -2.42 -13.45
N ARG A 250 -21.54 -1.18 -13.91
CA ARG A 250 -21.11 -0.07 -13.06
C ARG A 250 -22.12 0.19 -11.95
N ARG A 251 -23.41 0.36 -12.28
CA ARG A 251 -24.47 0.57 -11.29
C ARG A 251 -24.55 -0.56 -10.27
N ARG A 252 -24.52 -1.82 -10.70
CA ARG A 252 -24.47 -2.97 -9.78
C ARG A 252 -23.30 -2.91 -8.80
N LEU A 253 -22.11 -2.47 -9.22
CA LEU A 253 -20.97 -2.31 -8.32
C LEU A 253 -21.14 -1.12 -7.37
N VAL A 254 -21.71 -0.01 -7.84
CA VAL A 254 -22.03 1.14 -6.98
C VAL A 254 -23.01 0.72 -5.90
N ASP A 255 -24.15 0.12 -6.28
CA ASP A 255 -25.18 -0.36 -5.36
C ASP A 255 -24.60 -1.36 -4.35
N LEU A 256 -23.69 -2.22 -4.80
CA LEU A 256 -23.01 -3.20 -3.95
C LEU A 256 -22.12 -2.55 -2.90
N TYR A 257 -21.35 -1.53 -3.26
CA TYR A 257 -20.40 -0.88 -2.35
C TYR A 257 -21.04 0.23 -1.51
N GLU A 258 -22.17 0.78 -1.92
CA GLU A 258 -22.82 1.93 -1.26
C GLU A 258 -23.00 1.75 0.25
N PRO A 259 -23.47 0.60 0.79
CA PRO A 259 -23.58 0.41 2.23
C PRO A 259 -22.24 0.45 2.96
N ASP A 260 -21.17 -0.10 2.37
CA ASP A 260 -19.83 -0.10 2.95
C ASP A 260 -19.18 1.29 2.87
N VAL A 261 -19.34 1.98 1.74
CA VAL A 261 -18.90 3.36 1.56
C VAL A 261 -19.60 4.31 2.53
N GLY A 262 -20.91 4.15 2.74
CA GLY A 262 -21.66 4.93 3.73
C GLY A 262 -21.14 4.76 5.16
N GLN A 263 -20.59 3.58 5.47
CA GLN A 263 -20.00 3.29 6.78
C GLN A 263 -18.58 3.85 6.96
N LEU A 264 -17.88 4.21 5.88
CA LEU A 264 -16.53 4.78 5.97
C LEU A 264 -16.50 6.12 6.68
N ALA A 265 -17.56 6.93 6.62
CA ALA A 265 -17.58 8.24 7.28
C ALA A 265 -17.34 8.16 8.79
N ALA A 266 -17.77 7.07 9.44
CA ALA A 266 -17.54 6.85 10.87
C ALA A 266 -16.08 6.45 11.18
N ILE A 267 -15.38 5.85 10.22
CA ILE A 267 -14.01 5.37 10.36
C ILE A 267 -13.01 6.46 9.91
N ALA A 268 -13.29 7.10 8.79
CA ALA A 268 -12.45 8.09 8.12
C ALA A 268 -13.30 9.35 7.83
N PRO A 269 -13.50 10.22 8.83
CA PRO A 269 -14.37 11.40 8.69
C PRO A 269 -13.85 12.41 7.66
N ASP A 270 -12.53 12.43 7.41
CA ASP A 270 -11.90 13.31 6.43
C ASP A 270 -12.08 12.84 4.96
N LEU A 271 -12.73 11.68 4.75
CA LEU A 271 -12.95 11.13 3.41
C LEU A 271 -14.10 11.87 2.72
N ASP A 272 -13.79 12.55 1.62
CA ASP A 272 -14.76 13.28 0.83
C ASP A 272 -15.33 12.39 -0.28
N ARG A 273 -16.52 11.83 -0.03
CA ARG A 273 -17.23 10.94 -0.98
C ARG A 273 -17.48 11.61 -2.34
N SER A 274 -17.61 12.94 -2.39
CA SER A 274 -17.87 13.65 -3.64
C SER A 274 -16.70 13.59 -4.63
N ARG A 275 -15.49 13.28 -4.14
CA ARG A 275 -14.30 13.08 -4.98
C ARG A 275 -14.27 11.73 -5.67
N TRP A 276 -15.09 10.78 -5.26
CA TRP A 276 -15.20 9.50 -5.94
C TRP A 276 -16.17 9.58 -7.11
N PRO A 277 -15.71 9.43 -8.36
CA PRO A 277 -16.53 9.66 -9.54
C PRO A 277 -17.82 8.83 -9.59
N ASN A 278 -17.83 7.65 -8.95
CA ASN A 278 -19.00 6.75 -8.92
C ASN A 278 -19.92 6.98 -7.73
N PHE A 279 -19.55 7.86 -6.79
CA PHE A 279 -20.30 8.16 -5.56
C PHE A 279 -20.58 9.66 -5.40
N ALA A 280 -20.18 10.47 -6.37
CA ALA A 280 -20.47 11.90 -6.41
C ALA A 280 -21.98 12.15 -6.60
N PRO A 281 -22.56 13.16 -5.92
CA PRO A 281 -23.98 13.50 -6.09
C PRO A 281 -24.34 13.77 -7.55
N GLY A 282 -25.47 13.23 -8.03
CA GLY A 282 -26.02 13.54 -9.36
C GLY A 282 -25.61 12.59 -10.51
N ARG A 283 -25.05 11.40 -10.22
CA ARG A 283 -24.77 10.34 -11.20
C ARG A 283 -25.46 9.00 -10.91
N GLY A 284 -26.61 9.04 -10.24
CA GLY A 284 -27.49 7.88 -10.03
C GLY A 284 -28.36 7.58 -11.23
#